data_AF-A0A9D5FLL1-F1
#
_entry.id   AF-A0A9D5FLL1-F1
#
_cell.length_a   1.000
_cell.length_b   1.000
_cell.length_c   1.000
_cell.angle_alpha   90.00
_cell.angle_beta   90.00
_cell.angle_gamma   90.00
#
_symmetry.space_group_name_H-M   'P 1'
#
loop_
_entity.id
_entity.type
_entity.pdbx_description
1 polymer ?
#
loop_
_entity_poly.entity_id
_entity_poly.type
_entity_poly.pdbx_seq_one_letter_code
_entity_poly.pdbx_strand_id
1 'polypeptide(L)' 'MTGYQQLIREILTHAGRIGTADPRHIEAWMRVEHPTLDALTHELFVAEVGVALQCIAAASVTDNESLAQSYGL' A
#
# COMPACT_ATOMS: atom_id res chain seq x y z
N MET A 1 -5.60 -9.93 7.93
CA MET A 1 -4.34 -9.37 7.41
C MET A 1 -3.88 -10.27 6.28
N THR A 2 -3.84 -9.75 5.06
CA THR A 2 -3.41 -10.49 3.86
C THR A 2 -1.88 -10.66 3.85
N GLY A 3 -1.35 -11.53 2.99
CA GLY A 3 0.10 -11.69 2.82
C GLY A 3 0.79 -10.40 2.35
N TYR A 4 0.14 -9.61 1.49
CA TYR A 4 0.67 -8.32 1.04
C TYR A 4 0.75 -7.30 2.18
N GLN A 5 -0.23 -7.23 3.06
CA GLN A 5 -0.20 -6.31 4.21
C GLN A 5 0.95 -6.61 5.17
N GLN A 6 1.31 -7.89 5.31
CA GLN A 6 2.49 -8.29 6.08
C GLN A 6 3.77 -7.79 5.41
N LEU A 7 3.95 -8.06 4.10
CA LEU A 7 5.08 -7.58 3.31
C LEU A 7 5.21 -6.05 3.34
N ILE A 8 4.11 -5.32 3.15
CA ILE A 8 4.07 -3.85 3.23
C ILE A 8 4.54 -3.39 4.61
N ARG A 9 4.02 -4.00 5.69
CA ARG A 9 4.42 -3.65 7.05
C ARG A 9 5.91 -3.90 7.29
N GLU A 10 6.45 -5.00 6.77
CA GLU A 10 7.88 -5.29 6.85
C GLU A 10 8.71 -4.24 6.12
N ILE A 11 8.32 -3.87 4.89
CA ILE A 11 8.98 -2.82 4.10
C ILE A 11 8.97 -1.48 4.86
N LEU A 12 7.81 -1.08 5.41
CA LEU A 12 7.70 0.15 6.21
C LEU A 12 8.59 0.11 7.45
N THR A 13 8.71 -1.06 8.09
CA THR A 13 9.55 -1.24 9.27
C THR A 13 11.03 -1.08 8.91
N HIS A 14 11.49 -1.74 7.83
CA HIS A 14 12.88 -1.63 7.36
C HIS A 14 13.22 -0.21 6.90
N ALA A 15 12.25 0.52 6.34
CA ALA A 15 12.41 1.91 5.94
C ALA A 15 12.32 2.92 7.10
N GLY A 16 12.08 2.48 8.34
CA GLY A 16 11.89 3.37 9.49
C GLY A 16 10.61 4.22 9.43
N ARG A 17 9.60 3.77 8.66
CA ARG A 17 8.33 4.47 8.39
C ARG A 17 7.13 3.73 9.01
N ILE A 18 7.35 3.01 10.10
CA ILE A 18 6.26 2.27 10.74
C ILE A 18 5.17 3.23 11.23
N GLY A 19 3.91 2.92 10.93
CA GLY A 19 2.76 3.73 11.34
C GLY A 19 2.49 4.98 10.51
N THR A 20 3.23 5.24 9.42
CA THR A 20 2.97 6.40 8.54
C THR A 20 1.67 6.27 7.74
N ALA A 21 1.23 5.04 7.47
CA ALA A 21 0.01 4.73 6.74
C ALA A 21 -0.48 3.32 7.12
N ASP A 22 -1.78 3.08 6.96
CA ASP A 22 -2.35 1.75 7.10
C ASP A 22 -1.91 0.87 5.90
N PRO A 23 -1.35 -0.33 6.12
CA PRO A 23 -0.99 -1.25 5.04
C PRO A 23 -2.14 -1.57 4.07
N ARG A 24 -3.40 -1.50 4.53
CA ARG A 24 -4.59 -1.70 3.68
C ARG A 24 -4.74 -0.60 2.65
N HIS A 25 -4.48 0.65 3.03
CA HIS A 25 -4.55 1.79 2.10
C HIS A 25 -3.43 1.72 1.07
N ILE A 26 -2.23 1.30 1.50
CA ILE A 26 -1.10 1.11 0.60
C ILE A 26 -1.42 0.03 -0.43
N GLU A 27 -1.91 -1.13 0.01
CA GLU A 27 -2.32 -2.22 -0.89
C GLU A 27 -3.40 -1.75 -1.88
N ALA A 28 -4.38 -0.98 -1.41
CA ALA A 28 -5.45 -0.45 -2.24
C ALA A 28 -4.92 0.49 -3.35
N TRP A 29 -4.01 1.40 -3.01
CA TRP A 29 -3.38 2.30 -3.99
C TRP A 29 -2.49 1.56 -4.98
N MET A 30 -1.71 0.57 -4.51
CA MET A 30 -0.92 -0.27 -5.42
C MET A 30 -1.80 -1.02 -6.42
N ARG A 31 -3.01 -1.44 -6.00
CA ARG A 31 -3.98 -2.14 -6.86
C ARG A 31 -4.67 -1.28 -7.91
N VAL A 32 -4.57 0.05 -7.80
CA VAL A 32 -5.06 0.96 -8.85
C VAL A 32 -4.23 0.80 -10.13
N GLU A 33 -2.90 0.74 -9.99
CA GLU A 33 -1.98 0.57 -11.12
C GLU A 33 -1.75 -0.93 -11.43
N HIS A 34 -1.66 -1.77 -10.41
CA HIS A 34 -1.32 -3.19 -10.52
C HIS A 34 -2.48 -4.08 -10.05
N PRO A 35 -3.35 -4.56 -10.96
CA PRO A 35 -4.51 -5.39 -10.58
C PRO A 35 -4.17 -6.63 -9.75
N THR A 36 -2.94 -7.13 -9.88
CA THR A 36 -2.34 -8.13 -8.99
C THR A 36 -0.93 -7.73 -8.60
N LEU A 37 -0.54 -8.00 -7.36
CA LEU A 37 0.79 -7.69 -6.84
C LEU A 37 1.76 -8.89 -6.95
N ASP A 38 1.27 -10.09 -7.31
CA ASP A 38 2.09 -11.30 -7.44
C ASP A 38 3.09 -11.25 -8.59
N ALA A 39 2.83 -10.40 -9.59
CA ALA A 39 3.70 -10.25 -10.75
C ALA A 39 4.88 -9.28 -10.51
N LEU A 40 4.88 -8.57 -9.38
CA LEU A 40 5.91 -7.59 -9.07
C LEU A 40 7.16 -8.27 -8.53
N THR A 41 8.32 -7.87 -9.06
CA THR A 41 9.58 -8.15 -8.38
C THR A 41 9.61 -7.43 -7.04
N HIS A 42 10.43 -7.90 -6.11
CA HIS A 42 10.59 -7.26 -4.81
C HIS A 42 10.98 -5.78 -4.93
N GLU A 43 11.89 -5.45 -5.86
CA GLU A 43 12.34 -4.08 -6.10
C GLU A 43 11.22 -3.17 -6.58
N LEU A 44 10.39 -3.64 -7.52
CA LEU A 44 9.22 -2.90 -8.00
C LEU A 44 8.18 -2.77 -6.88
N PHE A 45 7.93 -3.83 -6.12
CA PHE A 45 7.00 -3.79 -5.00
C PHE A 45 7.39 -2.70 -3.99
N VAL A 46 8.67 -2.62 -3.61
CA VAL A 46 9.18 -1.57 -2.70
C VAL A 46 9.01 -0.17 -3.31
N ALA A 47 9.28 0.00 -4.60
CA ALA A 47 9.09 1.26 -5.30
C ALA A 47 7.61 1.69 -5.28
N GLU A 48 6.69 0.76 -5.56
CA GLU A 48 5.25 0.99 -5.57
C GLU A 48 4.70 1.33 -4.18
N VAL A 49 5.22 0.73 -3.10
CA VAL A 49 4.91 1.18 -1.73
C VAL A 49 5.28 2.66 -1.54
N GLY A 50 6.42 3.09 -2.10
CA GLY A 50 6.85 4.49 -2.07
C GLY A 50 5.91 5.43 -2.83
N VAL A 51 5.39 5.00 -3.98
CA VAL A 51 4.40 5.75 -4.77
C VAL A 51 3.06 5.84 -4.02
N ALA A 52 2.57 4.71 -3.52
CA ALA A 52 1.33 4.63 -2.76
C ALA A 52 1.33 5.56 -1.53
N LEU A 53 2.46 5.66 -0.81
CA LEU A 53 2.60 6.61 0.30
C LEU A 53 2.43 8.08 -0.14
N GLN A 54 2.89 8.45 -1.33
CA GLN A 54 2.70 9.79 -1.87
C GLN A 54 1.23 10.04 -2.23
N CYS A 55 0.57 9.04 -2.83
CA CYS A 55 -0.87 9.10 -3.12
C CYS A 55 -1.70 9.26 -1.83
N ILE A 56 -1.39 8.49 -0.79
CA ILE A 56 -2.06 8.57 0.51
C ILE A 56 -1.91 9.96 1.13
N ALA A 57 -0.71 10.55 1.05
CA ALA A 57 -0.46 11.89 1.58
C ALA A 57 -1.16 13.01 0.80
N ALA A 58 -1.42 12.80 -0.50
CA ALA A 58 -2.14 13.73 -1.36
C ALA A 58 -3.67 13.59 -1.28
N ALA A 59 -4.17 12.42 -0.87
CA ALA A 59 -5.59 12.12 -0.75
C ALA A 59 -6.15 12.41 0.65
N SER A 60 -7.47 12.53 0.77
CA SER A 60 -8.11 12.64 2.08
C SER A 60 -8.18 11.28 2.78
N VAL A 61 -8.31 11.28 4.11
CA VAL A 61 -8.54 10.05 4.90
C VAL A 61 -9.78 9.31 4.39
N THR A 62 -10.85 10.03 4.05
CA THR A 62 -12.08 9.44 3.52
C THR A 62 -11.86 8.77 2.17
N ASP A 63 -11.07 9.35 1.29
CA ASP A 63 -10.76 8.75 -0.02
C ASP A 63 -9.94 7.47 0.15
N ASN A 64 -8.93 7.51 1.02
CA ASN A 64 -8.07 6.36 1.32
C ASN A 64 -8.89 5.18 1.90
N GLU A 65 -9.79 5.44 2.85
CA GLU A 65 -10.69 4.42 3.39
C GLU A 65 -11.67 3.90 2.35
N SER A 66 -12.29 4.78 1.56
CA SER A 66 -13.24 4.39 0.52
C SER A 66 -12.59 3.51 -0.55
N LEU A 67 -11.36 3.84 -0.94
CA LEU A 67 -10.58 3.05 -1.89
C LEU A 67 -10.28 1.65 -1.33
N ALA A 68 -9.81 1.56 -0.10
CA ALA A 68 -9.54 0.25 0.54
C ALA A 68 -10.81 -0.61 0.63
N GLN A 69 -11.94 -0.02 1.03
CA GLN A 69 -13.23 -0.71 1.08
C GLN A 69 -13.68 -1.21 -0.30
N SER A 70 -13.41 -0.46 -1.37
CA SER A 70 -13.75 -0.88 -2.74
C SER A 70 -13.05 -2.17 -3.18
N TYR A 71 -11.90 -2.48 -2.59
CA TYR A 71 -11.16 -3.73 -2.78
C TYR A 71 -11.42 -4.78 -1.68
N GLY A 72 -12.32 -4.49 -0.73
CA GLY A 72 -12.66 -5.38 0.38
C GLY A 72 -11.58 -5.50 1.46
N LEU A 73 -10.78 -4.46 1.67
CA LEU A 73 -9.65 -4.42 2.62
C LEU A 73 -10.02 -3.77 3.97
#